data_AF-A0A543AMT9-F1
#
_entry.id   AF-A0A543AMT9-F1
#
_cell.length_a   1.000
_cell.length_b   1.000
_cell.length_c   1.000
_cell.angle_alpha   90.00
_cell.angle_beta   90.00
_cell.angle_gamma   90.00
#
_symmetry.space_group_name_H-M   'P 1'
#
loop_
_entity.id
_entity.type
_entity.pdbx_description
1 polymer ?
#
loop_
_entity_poly.entity_id
_entity_poly.type
_entity_poly.pdbx_seq_one_letter_code
_entity_poly.pdbx_strand_id
1 'polypeptide(L)'
;MVALIPPLSEIGAGIGYVANNACDMASSAVQQWVTSPSIAQVGLQALSSQIDALEQLVVKLRIVADGVEQVHGKLVAAHHIEWHSPAGQAFREAVNLGQSRAQELENTARQTVRLAQASLEELRTVVAGLQTLLATARAAVGDSVAGALGQVCA
;
A
#
# COMPACT_ATOMS: atom_id res chain seq x y z
N MET A 1 -43.70 -42.88 -39.53
CA MET A 1 -42.81 -42.76 -38.36
C MET A 1 -43.43 -41.69 -37.48
N VAL A 2 -44.19 -42.09 -36.45
CA VAL A 2 -44.89 -41.14 -35.58
C VAL A 2 -43.85 -40.54 -34.64
N ALA A 3 -43.63 -39.23 -34.72
CA ALA A 3 -42.80 -38.53 -33.75
C ALA A 3 -43.52 -38.63 -32.39
N LEU A 4 -42.98 -39.43 -31.47
CA LEU A 4 -43.41 -39.41 -30.08
C LEU A 4 -43.06 -38.03 -29.53
N ILE A 5 -44.07 -37.18 -29.33
CA ILE A 5 -43.92 -35.95 -28.56
C ILE A 5 -43.78 -36.39 -27.10
N PRO A 6 -42.66 -36.08 -26.43
CA PRO A 6 -42.47 -36.48 -25.04
C PRO A 6 -43.58 -35.86 -24.17
N PRO A 7 -44.02 -36.56 -23.12
CA PRO A 7 -45.04 -36.06 -22.21
C PRO A 7 -44.57 -34.74 -21.58
N LEU A 8 -45.52 -33.82 -21.34
CA LEU A 8 -45.24 -32.48 -20.78
C LEU A 8 -44.46 -32.53 -19.45
N SER A 9 -44.58 -33.62 -18.70
CA SER A 9 -43.81 -33.87 -17.47
C SER A 9 -42.30 -34.08 -17.73
N GLU A 10 -41.93 -34.76 -18.82
CA GLU A 10 -40.52 -34.95 -19.20
C GLU A 10 -39.92 -33.67 -19.79
N ILE A 11 -40.72 -32.92 -20.56
CA ILE A 11 -40.33 -31.59 -21.07
C ILE A 11 -40.12 -30.63 -19.89
N GLY A 12 -41.04 -30.60 -18.92
CA GLY A 12 -40.93 -29.77 -17.72
C GLY A 12 -39.74 -30.15 -16.83
N ALA A 13 -39.46 -31.44 -16.66
CA ALA A 13 -38.29 -31.91 -15.92
C ALA A 13 -36.97 -31.56 -16.64
N GLY A 14 -36.91 -31.68 -17.96
CA GLY A 14 -35.75 -31.28 -18.76
C GLY A 14 -35.49 -29.78 -18.73
N ILE A 15 -36.53 -28.96 -18.82
CA ILE A 15 -36.44 -27.49 -18.68
C ILE A 15 -35.96 -27.11 -17.28
N GLY A 16 -36.53 -27.72 -16.24
CA GLY A 16 -36.10 -27.49 -14.85
C GLY A 16 -34.64 -27.88 -14.59
N TYR A 17 -34.19 -29.00 -15.17
CA TYR A 17 -32.78 -29.44 -15.07
C TYR A 17 -31.81 -28.44 -15.72
N VAL A 18 -32.13 -27.96 -16.92
CA VAL A 18 -31.30 -26.98 -17.64
C VAL A 18 -31.29 -25.63 -16.92
N ALA A 19 -32.44 -25.18 -16.40
CA ALA A 19 -32.56 -23.93 -15.64
C ALA A 19 -31.75 -23.97 -14.34
N ASN A 20 -31.87 -25.05 -13.55
CA ASN A 20 -31.12 -25.21 -12.30
C ASN A 20 -29.60 -25.25 -12.55
N ASN A 21 -29.17 -25.97 -13.58
CA ASN A 21 -27.74 -26.06 -13.92
C ASN A 21 -27.19 -24.70 -14.42
N ALA A 22 -28.01 -23.89 -15.09
CA ALA A 22 -27.65 -22.51 -15.47
C ALA A 22 -27.53 -21.59 -14.24
N CYS A 23 -28.40 -21.75 -13.26
CA CYS A 23 -28.36 -21.03 -12.00
C CYS A 23 -27.12 -21.37 -11.16
N ASP A 24 -26.73 -22.64 -11.11
CA ASP A 24 -25.51 -23.08 -10.43
C ASP A 24 -24.24 -22.56 -11.11
N MET A 25 -24.21 -22.56 -12.45
CA MET A 25 -23.11 -21.96 -13.22
C MET A 25 -23.02 -20.43 -13.01
N ALA A 26 -24.15 -19.73 -12.98
CA ALA A 26 -24.17 -18.30 -12.75
C ALA A 26 -23.74 -17.94 -11.31
N SER A 27 -24.23 -18.69 -10.32
CA SER A 27 -23.84 -18.54 -8.91
C SER A 27 -22.34 -18.78 -8.70
N SER A 28 -21.79 -19.86 -9.28
CA SER A 28 -20.37 -20.17 -9.19
C SER A 28 -19.48 -19.14 -9.91
N ALA A 29 -19.89 -18.63 -11.08
CA ALA A 29 -19.16 -17.57 -11.78
C ALA A 29 -19.10 -16.26 -10.97
N VAL A 30 -20.18 -15.92 -10.27
CA VAL A 30 -20.25 -14.74 -9.39
C VAL A 30 -19.38 -14.93 -8.16
N GLN A 31 -19.46 -16.09 -7.51
CA GLN A 31 -18.57 -16.43 -6.40
C GLN A 31 -17.10 -16.34 -6.83
N GLN A 32 -16.77 -16.85 -8.03
CA GLN A 32 -15.42 -16.78 -8.56
C GLN A 32 -14.99 -15.34 -8.83
N TRP A 33 -15.86 -14.47 -9.36
CA TRP A 33 -15.54 -13.06 -9.58
C TRP A 33 -15.34 -12.29 -8.27
N VAL A 34 -16.21 -12.51 -7.28
CA VAL A 34 -16.12 -11.87 -5.95
C VAL A 34 -14.86 -12.29 -5.20
N THR A 35 -14.45 -13.56 -5.34
CA THR A 35 -13.32 -14.14 -4.59
C THR A 35 -11.98 -14.05 -5.31
N SER A 36 -11.98 -13.91 -6.64
CA SER A 36 -10.73 -13.85 -7.41
C SER A 36 -9.98 -12.52 -7.21
N PRO A 37 -8.64 -12.55 -7.11
CA PRO A 37 -7.84 -11.33 -7.06
C PRO A 37 -8.06 -10.48 -8.31
N SER A 38 -8.54 -9.25 -8.13
CA SER A 38 -8.69 -8.30 -9.23
C SER A 38 -7.36 -7.59 -9.51
N ILE A 39 -7.22 -7.03 -10.72
CA ILE A 39 -6.07 -6.18 -11.07
C ILE A 39 -5.93 -5.01 -10.06
N ALA A 40 -7.06 -4.48 -9.59
CA ALA A 40 -7.08 -3.45 -8.54
C ALA A 40 -6.48 -3.95 -7.21
N GLN A 41 -6.77 -5.20 -6.82
CA GLN A 41 -6.21 -5.79 -5.60
C GLN A 41 -4.69 -6.02 -5.71
N VAL A 42 -4.21 -6.47 -6.88
CA VAL A 42 -2.78 -6.61 -7.17
C VAL A 42 -2.09 -5.23 -7.15
N GLY A 43 -2.71 -4.21 -7.76
CA GLY A 43 -2.21 -2.84 -7.72
C GLY A 43 -2.12 -2.27 -6.30
N LEU A 44 -3.13 -2.51 -5.46
CA LEU A 44 -3.12 -2.08 -4.05
C LEU A 44 -2.04 -2.80 -3.22
N GLN A 45 -1.79 -4.09 -3.49
CA GLN A 45 -0.68 -4.81 -2.85
C GLN A 45 0.69 -4.27 -3.28
N ALA A 46 0.86 -3.93 -4.56
CA ALA A 46 2.08 -3.31 -5.06
C ALA A 46 2.30 -1.91 -4.46
N LEU A 47 1.24 -1.12 -4.28
CA LEU A 47 1.33 0.18 -3.59
C LEU A 47 1.73 0.00 -2.12
N SER A 48 1.15 -0.99 -1.43
CA SER A 48 1.52 -1.31 -0.05
C SER A 48 3.00 -1.68 0.07
N SER A 49 3.53 -2.49 -0.83
CA SER A 49 4.96 -2.88 -0.79
C SER A 49 5.90 -1.72 -1.12
N GLN A 50 5.49 -0.78 -1.96
CA GLN A 50 6.24 0.45 -2.21
C GLN A 50 6.26 1.36 -0.99
N ILE A 51 5.15 1.46 -0.24
CA ILE A 51 5.09 2.19 1.03
C ILE A 51 6.10 1.59 2.03
N ASP A 52 6.13 0.26 2.18
CA ASP A 52 7.11 -0.42 3.04
C ASP A 52 8.56 -0.12 2.64
N ALA A 53 8.85 -0.10 1.33
CA ALA A 53 10.18 0.25 0.83
C ALA A 53 10.57 1.71 1.14
N LEU A 54 9.61 2.64 1.01
CA LEU A 54 9.82 4.05 1.36
C LEU A 54 10.03 4.24 2.86
N GLU A 55 9.35 3.47 3.71
CA GLU A 55 9.60 3.47 5.15
C GLU A 55 11.03 3.04 5.49
N GLN A 56 11.54 2.00 4.84
CA GLN A 56 12.94 1.61 5.02
C GLN A 56 13.92 2.73 4.60
N LEU A 57 13.59 3.49 3.56
CA LEU A 57 14.39 4.65 3.16
C LEU A 57 14.36 5.75 4.24
N VAL A 58 13.20 6.03 4.83
CA VAL A 58 13.05 6.99 5.93
C VAL A 58 13.88 6.56 7.15
N VAL A 59 13.90 5.26 7.48
CA VAL A 59 14.77 4.73 8.54
C VAL A 59 16.24 4.99 8.23
N LYS A 60 16.69 4.76 6.99
CA LYS A 60 18.07 5.05 6.58
C LYS A 60 18.40 6.53 6.68
N LEU A 61 17.49 7.42 6.27
CA LEU A 61 17.67 8.87 6.39
C LEU A 61 17.80 9.30 7.86
N ARG A 62 17.05 8.68 8.77
CA ARG A 62 17.18 8.91 10.22
C ARG A 62 18.56 8.51 10.75
N ILE A 63 19.05 7.33 10.36
CA ILE A 63 20.40 6.86 10.72
C ILE A 63 21.47 7.85 10.24
N VAL A 64 21.32 8.38 9.02
CA VAL A 64 22.22 9.41 8.49
C VAL A 64 22.13 10.69 9.32
N ALA A 65 20.92 11.16 9.67
CA ALA A 65 20.75 12.35 10.51
C ALA A 65 21.43 12.18 11.88
N ASP A 66 21.25 11.03 12.53
CA ASP A 66 21.88 10.70 13.82
C ASP A 66 23.42 10.65 13.68
N GLY A 67 23.93 10.14 12.56
CA GLY A 67 25.36 10.16 12.25
C GLY A 67 25.92 11.58 12.07
N VAL A 68 25.16 12.47 11.43
CA VAL A 68 25.54 13.88 11.26
C VAL A 68 25.56 14.61 12.61
N GLU A 69 24.59 14.35 13.48
CA GLU A 69 24.55 14.87 14.86
C GLU A 69 25.81 14.45 15.64
N GLN A 70 26.21 13.17 15.55
CA GLN A 70 27.44 12.68 16.19
C GLN A 70 28.70 13.37 15.67
N VAL A 71 28.77 13.62 14.35
CA VAL A 71 29.89 14.36 13.74
C VAL A 71 29.91 15.80 14.24
N HIS A 72 28.74 16.46 14.26
CA HIS A 72 28.61 17.81 14.80
C HIS A 72 29.11 17.87 16.25
N GLY A 73 28.67 16.95 17.12
CA GLY A 73 29.13 16.88 18.51
C GLY A 73 30.65 16.72 18.66
N LYS A 74 31.29 15.91 17.80
CA LYS A 74 32.75 15.76 17.78
C LYS A 74 33.45 17.05 17.34
N LEU A 75 32.89 17.75 16.36
CA LEU A 75 33.42 19.04 15.90
C LEU A 75 33.28 20.12 16.98
N VAL A 76 32.17 20.14 17.72
CA VAL A 76 31.99 21.03 18.89
C VAL A 76 33.05 20.75 19.95
N ALA A 77 33.28 19.48 20.29
CA ALA A 77 34.33 19.10 21.23
C ALA A 77 35.74 19.54 20.75
N ALA A 78 36.04 19.38 19.46
CA ALA A 78 37.33 19.80 18.88
C ALA A 78 37.53 21.33 18.88
N HIS A 79 36.45 22.10 18.85
CA HIS A 79 36.50 23.56 18.90
C HIS A 79 36.91 24.11 20.27
N HIS A 80 36.59 23.40 21.35
CA HIS A 80 36.97 23.79 22.71
C HIS A 80 38.44 23.55 23.06
N ILE A 81 39.23 22.98 22.15
CA ILE A 81 40.67 22.80 22.32
C ILE A 81 41.38 24.13 22.03
N GLU A 82 42.24 24.59 22.95
CA GLU A 82 43.02 25.81 22.75
C GLU A 82 44.19 25.60 21.78
N TRP A 83 43.98 26.05 20.55
CA TRP A 83 44.99 25.99 19.50
C TRP A 83 45.86 27.25 19.45
N HIS A 84 47.16 27.10 19.70
CA HIS A 84 48.10 28.22 19.78
C HIS A 84 49.00 28.40 18.54
N SER A 85 48.95 27.47 17.58
CA SER A 85 49.75 27.55 16.34
C SER A 85 48.94 28.08 15.16
N PRO A 86 49.58 28.64 14.11
CA PRO A 86 48.89 29.02 12.87
C PRO A 86 48.13 27.86 12.23
N ALA A 87 48.70 26.65 12.25
CA ALA A 87 48.03 25.44 11.78
C ALA A 87 46.79 25.10 12.61
N GLY A 88 46.84 25.32 13.93
CA GLY A 88 45.71 25.13 14.82
C GLY A 88 44.60 26.18 14.67
N GLN A 89 44.94 27.43 14.31
CA GLN A 89 43.94 28.43 13.93
C GLN A 89 43.21 28.05 12.63
N ALA A 90 43.95 27.62 11.59
CA ALA A 90 43.35 27.12 10.36
C ALA A 90 42.45 25.90 10.59
N PHE A 91 42.85 24.97 11.49
CA PHE A 91 42.02 23.85 11.90
C PHE A 91 40.73 24.31 12.58
N ARG A 92 40.80 25.31 13.47
CA ARG A 92 39.63 25.87 14.16
C ARG A 92 38.61 26.48 13.19
N GLU A 93 39.09 27.22 12.19
CA GLU A 93 38.23 27.77 11.12
C GLU A 93 37.55 26.66 10.31
N ALA A 94 38.30 25.62 9.94
CA ALA A 94 37.75 24.46 9.24
C ALA A 94 36.71 23.70 10.10
N VAL A 95 36.95 23.56 11.40
CA VAL A 95 36.00 22.97 12.35
C VAL A 95 34.72 23.80 12.44
N ASN A 96 34.81 25.13 12.54
CA ASN A 96 33.63 26.02 12.57
C ASN A 96 32.78 25.89 11.32
N LEU A 97 33.42 25.88 10.14
CA LEU A 97 32.72 25.66 8.88
C LEU A 97 32.06 24.28 8.82
N GLY A 98 32.76 23.26 9.31
CA GLY A 98 32.24 21.90 9.42
C GLY A 98 31.03 21.80 10.34
N GLN A 99 31.04 22.48 11.49
CA GLN A 99 29.92 22.52 12.43
C GLN A 99 28.67 23.13 11.80
N SER A 100 28.81 24.28 11.14
CA SER A 100 27.70 24.96 10.46
C SER A 100 27.06 24.06 9.40
N ARG A 101 27.90 23.43 8.56
CA ARG A 101 27.43 22.50 7.51
C ARG A 101 26.77 21.25 8.10
N ALA A 102 27.35 20.68 9.16
CA ALA A 102 26.76 19.53 9.83
C ALA A 102 25.39 19.89 10.44
N GLN A 103 25.26 21.07 11.04
CA GLN A 103 23.98 21.54 11.60
C GLN A 103 22.92 21.75 10.51
N GLU A 104 23.28 22.36 9.39
CA GLU A 104 22.38 22.53 8.24
C GLU A 104 21.91 21.19 7.66
N LEU A 105 22.84 20.25 7.53
CA LEU A 105 22.55 18.90 7.02
C LEU A 105 21.65 18.12 7.99
N GLU A 106 21.91 18.21 9.29
CA GLU A 106 21.09 17.59 10.33
C GLU A 106 19.65 18.13 10.28
N ASN A 107 19.50 19.46 10.26
CA ASN A 107 18.19 20.11 10.21
C ASN A 107 17.41 19.69 8.96
N THR A 108 18.07 19.69 7.81
CA THR A 108 17.47 19.28 6.53
C THR A 108 17.06 17.81 6.54
N ALA A 109 17.92 16.93 7.07
CA ALA A 109 17.63 15.51 7.17
C ALA A 109 16.44 15.24 8.12
N ARG A 110 16.40 15.86 9.30
CA ARG A 110 15.28 15.73 10.24
C ARG A 110 13.98 16.26 9.66
N GLN A 111 14.01 17.40 8.96
CA GLN A 111 12.82 17.94 8.29
C GLN A 111 12.32 17.02 7.19
N THR A 112 13.22 16.47 6.38
CA THR A 112 12.88 15.51 5.31
C THR A 112 12.26 14.24 5.88
N VAL A 113 12.82 13.70 6.97
CA VAL A 113 12.26 12.52 7.67
C VAL A 113 10.84 12.80 8.15
N ARG A 114 10.59 13.95 8.79
CA ARG A 114 9.24 14.31 9.27
C ARG A 114 8.23 14.42 8.14
N LEU A 115 8.59 15.10 7.05
CA LEU A 115 7.72 15.25 5.88
C LEU A 115 7.43 13.89 5.24
N ALA A 116 8.45 13.05 5.07
CA ALA A 116 8.30 11.72 4.50
C ALA A 116 7.40 10.82 5.37
N GLN A 117 7.51 10.90 6.70
CA GLN A 117 6.63 10.16 7.61
C GLN A 117 5.17 10.59 7.48
N ALA A 118 4.91 11.90 7.40
CA ALA A 118 3.55 12.42 7.22
C ALA A 118 2.94 11.94 5.89
N SER A 119 3.69 12.06 4.78
CA SER A 119 3.22 11.59 3.47
C SER A 119 3.00 10.08 3.40
N LEU A 120 3.83 9.28 4.09
CA LEU A 120 3.64 7.82 4.16
C LEU A 120 2.35 7.45 4.91
N GLU A 121 2.03 8.16 5.99
CA GLU A 121 0.80 7.92 6.73
C GLU A 121 -0.46 8.30 5.93
N GLU A 122 -0.38 9.39 5.16
CA GLU A 122 -1.44 9.75 4.20
C GLU A 122 -1.62 8.66 3.13
N LEU A 123 -0.52 8.16 2.55
CA LEU A 123 -0.57 7.09 1.55
C LEU A 123 -1.19 5.80 2.12
N ARG A 124 -0.84 5.41 3.35
CA ARG A 124 -1.45 4.27 4.05
C ARG A 124 -2.95 4.45 4.22
N THR A 125 -3.38 5.64 4.64
CA THR A 125 -4.79 5.98 4.81
C THR A 125 -5.55 5.86 3.50
N VAL A 126 -4.98 6.38 2.41
CA VAL A 126 -5.57 6.28 1.05
C VAL A 126 -5.66 4.82 0.59
N VAL A 127 -4.58 4.03 0.74
CA VAL A 127 -4.58 2.61 0.34
C VAL A 127 -5.62 1.82 1.15
N ALA A 128 -5.71 2.02 2.47
CA ALA A 128 -6.73 1.38 3.30
C ALA A 128 -8.15 1.77 2.88
N GLY A 129 -8.37 3.05 2.53
CA GLY A 129 -9.64 3.52 1.99
C GLY A 129 -10.00 2.85 0.66
N LEU A 130 -9.04 2.72 -0.26
CA LEU A 130 -9.24 2.04 -1.54
C LEU A 130 -9.51 0.54 -1.37
N GLN A 131 -8.83 -0.13 -0.44
CA GLN A 131 -9.09 -1.53 -0.10
C GLN A 131 -10.52 -1.71 0.43
N THR A 132 -10.97 -0.80 1.30
CA THR A 132 -12.34 -0.80 1.85
C THR A 132 -13.36 -0.61 0.73
N LEU A 133 -13.17 0.40 -0.13
CA LEU A 133 -14.05 0.66 -1.27
C LEU A 133 -14.13 -0.53 -2.23
N LEU A 134 -12.99 -1.20 -2.49
CA LEU A 134 -12.96 -2.41 -3.32
C LEU A 134 -13.73 -3.56 -2.68
N ALA A 135 -13.61 -3.74 -1.37
CA ALA A 135 -14.35 -4.75 -0.63
C ALA A 135 -15.87 -4.45 -0.64
N THR A 136 -16.27 -3.20 -0.41
CA THR A 136 -17.68 -2.78 -0.47
C THR A 136 -18.25 -2.95 -1.87
N ALA A 137 -17.51 -2.60 -2.92
CA ALA A 137 -17.95 -2.80 -4.30
C ALA A 137 -18.17 -4.27 -4.64
N ARG A 138 -17.27 -5.17 -4.19
CA ARG A 138 -17.43 -6.61 -4.36
C ARG A 138 -18.64 -7.16 -3.61
N ALA A 139 -18.86 -6.71 -2.37
CA ALA A 139 -20.02 -7.11 -1.57
C ALA A 139 -21.34 -6.67 -2.24
N ALA A 140 -21.42 -5.42 -2.71
CA ALA A 140 -22.61 -4.90 -3.40
C ALA A 140 -22.92 -5.65 -4.70
N VAL A 141 -21.89 -6.04 -5.48
CA VAL A 141 -22.08 -6.88 -6.67
C VAL A 141 -22.54 -8.29 -6.27
N GLY A 142 -21.96 -8.87 -5.23
CA GLY A 142 -22.40 -10.16 -4.68
C GLY A 142 -23.87 -10.14 -4.27
N ASP A 143 -24.29 -9.13 -3.50
CA ASP A 143 -25.66 -8.99 -3.01
C ASP A 143 -26.67 -8.72 -4.14
N SER A 144 -26.33 -7.84 -5.09
CA SER A 144 -27.21 -7.53 -6.23
C SER A 144 -27.42 -8.74 -7.15
N VAL A 145 -26.35 -9.50 -7.41
CA VAL A 145 -26.45 -10.69 -8.27
C VAL A 145 -27.10 -11.86 -7.53
N ALA A 146 -26.85 -12.04 -6.23
CA ALA A 146 -27.56 -13.02 -5.41
C ALA A 146 -29.07 -12.72 -5.36
N GLY A 147 -29.45 -11.44 -5.26
CA GLY A 147 -30.85 -11.02 -5.33
C GLY A 147 -31.50 -11.28 -6.70
N ALA A 148 -30.78 -11.02 -7.79
CA ALA A 148 -31.26 -11.29 -9.15
C ALA A 148 -31.36 -12.79 -9.45
N LEU A 149 -30.37 -13.59 -9.04
CA LEU A 149 -30.42 -15.05 -9.16
C LEU A 149 -31.54 -15.63 -8.30
N GLY A 150 -31.74 -15.13 -7.08
CA GLY A 150 -32.86 -15.55 -6.22
C GLY A 150 -34.25 -15.23 -6.80
N GLN A 151 -34.37 -14.29 -7.75
CA GLN A 151 -35.64 -14.01 -8.44
C GLN A 151 -35.84 -14.88 -9.71
N VAL A 152 -34.76 -15.28 -10.37
CA VAL A 152 -34.78 -16.04 -11.62
C VAL A 152 -34.72 -17.56 -11.37
N CYS A 153 -34.09 -17.96 -10.27
CA CYS A 153 -33.79 -19.36 -9.92
C CYS A 153 -34.66 -19.89 -8.76
N ALA A 154 -35.70 -19.15 -8.35
CA ALA A 154 -36.67 -19.55 -7.33
C ALA A 154 -37.87 -20.29 -7.93
#